data_AF-A0A3E2YL63-F1
#
_entry.id   AF-A0A3E2YL63-F1
#
_cell.length_a   1.000
_cell.length_b   1.000
_cell.length_c   1.000
_cell.angle_alpha   90.00
_cell.angle_beta   90.00
_cell.angle_gamma   90.00
#
_symmetry.space_group_name_H-M   'P 1'
#
loop_
_entity.id
_entity.type
_entity.pdbx_description
1 polymer ?
#
loop_
_entity_poly.entity_id
_entity_poly.type
_entity_poly.pdbx_seq_one_letter_code
_entity_poly.pdbx_strand_id
1 'polypeptide(L)'
;MDAETLESFYAVLRKCRDHCGGARKAIEHRKAGPHDCTDKCRPHECKPLAPASIRQIHWTLSGALNRAVRWRWIAVNPTDQAEKPGMPQPNPHLPTAPEAARPLATGSSRQQVLDIGSLSSVGSWCFIG
;
A
#
# COMPACT_ATOMS: atom_id res chain seq x y z
N MET A 1 7.76 -13.67 -17.45
CA MET A 1 7.70 -13.73 -15.98
C MET A 1 6.61 -14.72 -15.62
N ASP A 2 6.93 -15.70 -14.79
CA ASP A 2 6.04 -16.78 -14.36
C ASP A 2 5.73 -16.67 -12.85
N ALA A 3 4.93 -17.61 -12.34
CA ALA A 3 4.55 -17.69 -10.94
C ALA A 3 5.76 -17.93 -10.02
N GLU A 4 6.69 -18.81 -10.40
CA GLU A 4 7.88 -19.14 -9.62
C GLU A 4 8.78 -17.92 -9.40
N THR A 5 8.96 -17.11 -10.45
CA THR A 5 9.70 -15.84 -10.36
C THR A 5 9.04 -14.89 -9.36
N LEU A 6 7.71 -14.81 -9.36
CA LEU A 6 6.95 -13.94 -8.47
C LEU A 6 6.99 -14.43 -7.01
N GLU A 7 6.91 -15.73 -6.79
CA GLU A 7 7.04 -16.34 -5.46
C GLU A 7 8.45 -16.20 -4.90
N SER A 8 9.47 -16.36 -5.75
CA SER A 8 10.87 -16.09 -5.41
C SER A 8 11.06 -14.62 -5.00
N PHE A 9 10.43 -13.69 -5.72
CA PHE A 9 10.41 -12.29 -5.34
C PHE A 9 9.75 -12.06 -3.96
N TYR A 10 8.59 -12.67 -3.68
CA TYR A 10 7.98 -12.60 -2.35
C TYR A 10 8.86 -13.22 -1.26
N ALA A 11 9.56 -14.31 -1.55
CA ALA A 11 10.51 -14.92 -0.63
C ALA A 11 11.67 -13.96 -0.30
N VAL A 12 12.15 -13.17 -1.27
CA VAL A 12 13.16 -12.12 -1.03
C VAL A 12 12.63 -11.03 -0.10
N LEU A 13 11.39 -10.56 -0.31
CA LEU A 13 10.77 -9.54 0.55
C LEU A 13 10.57 -10.03 2.01
N ARG A 14 10.40 -11.35 2.19
CA ARG A 14 10.29 -12.01 3.50
C ARG A 14 11.64 -12.22 4.21
N LYS A 15 12.78 -11.92 3.58
CA LYS A 15 14.11 -12.04 4.23
C LYS A 15 14.46 -10.79 5.03
N CYS A 16 14.68 -9.69 4.33
CA CYS A 16 15.06 -8.41 4.94
C CYS A 16 14.62 -7.28 4.00
N ARG A 17 13.95 -6.26 4.55
CA ARG A 17 13.51 -5.08 3.78
C ARG A 17 14.67 -4.30 3.16
N ASP A 18 15.86 -4.37 3.76
CA ASP A 18 17.05 -3.67 3.31
C ASP A 18 17.93 -4.54 2.41
N HIS A 19 17.47 -5.75 2.06
CA HIS A 19 18.16 -6.70 1.19
C HIS A 19 19.62 -6.96 1.57
N CYS A 20 19.92 -7.00 2.87
CA CYS A 20 21.27 -7.05 3.42
C CYS A 20 22.10 -8.30 3.09
N GLY A 21 21.55 -9.27 2.34
CA GLY A 21 22.25 -10.51 1.98
C GLY A 21 22.62 -11.41 3.16
N GLY A 22 22.10 -11.15 4.37
CA GLY A 22 22.48 -11.86 5.59
C GLY A 22 23.67 -11.26 6.33
N ALA A 23 24.15 -10.07 5.96
CA ALA A 23 25.16 -9.33 6.69
C ALA A 23 24.61 -8.77 8.01
N ARG A 24 24.40 -9.65 9.01
CA ARG A 24 23.86 -9.31 10.34
C ARG A 24 24.71 -8.33 11.15
N LYS A 25 25.88 -7.94 10.65
CA LYS A 25 26.85 -7.06 11.34
C LYS A 25 26.99 -5.67 10.71
N ALA A 26 26.18 -5.32 9.71
CA ALA A 26 26.22 -3.98 9.14
C ALA A 26 25.74 -2.94 10.17
N ILE A 27 26.45 -1.83 10.30
CA ILE A 27 25.97 -0.65 11.02
C ILE A 27 25.19 0.21 10.01
N GLU A 28 23.95 0.53 10.34
CA GLU A 28 23.13 1.48 9.60
C GLU A 28 23.57 2.91 9.95
N HIS A 29 24.29 3.52 9.01
CA HIS A 29 24.77 4.88 9.17
C HIS A 29 23.67 5.90 8.84
N ARG A 30 23.49 6.88 9.73
CA ARG A 30 22.56 8.01 9.54
C ARG A 30 23.00 8.94 8.41
N LYS A 31 24.31 9.13 8.24
CA LYS A 31 24.92 10.01 7.24
C LYS A 31 25.77 9.20 6.28
N ALA A 32 25.74 9.58 5.01
CA ALA A 32 26.64 9.03 4.01
C ALA A 32 28.05 9.65 4.16
N GLY A 33 29.08 8.89 3.79
CA GLY A 33 30.48 9.31 3.82
C GLY A 33 31.18 9.08 5.17
N PRO A 34 32.49 9.38 5.24
CA PRO A 34 33.29 9.20 6.45
C PRO A 34 32.77 10.05 7.61
N HIS A 35 32.55 9.41 8.77
CA HIS A 35 32.20 10.07 10.01
C HIS A 35 32.49 9.15 11.19
N ASP A 36 32.63 9.74 12.37
CA ASP A 36 32.62 8.98 13.61
C ASP A 36 31.19 8.58 13.96
N CYS A 37 30.97 7.28 14.18
CA CYS A 37 29.67 6.75 14.56
C CYS A 37 29.23 7.36 15.90
N THR A 38 28.07 8.01 15.90
CA THR A 38 27.36 8.37 17.13
C THR A 38 26.29 7.32 17.45
N ASP A 39 25.57 7.50 18.56
CA ASP A 39 24.32 6.84 18.94
C ASP A 39 23.24 6.76 17.82
N LYS A 40 23.36 7.58 16.77
CA LYS A 40 22.47 7.58 15.61
C LYS A 40 22.81 6.49 14.59
N CYS A 41 24.02 5.96 14.62
CA CYS A 41 24.43 4.80 13.83
C CYS A 41 24.09 3.55 14.62
N ARG A 42 23.23 2.69 14.07
CA ARG A 42 22.66 1.57 14.82
C ARG A 42 23.04 0.24 14.19
N PRO A 43 23.18 -0.84 14.96
CA PRO A 43 23.27 -2.18 14.39
C PRO A 43 22.07 -2.45 13.50
N HIS A 44 22.32 -3.01 12.32
CA HIS A 44 21.26 -3.42 11.41
C HIS A 44 20.34 -4.42 12.08
N GLU A 45 19.05 -4.16 12.03
CA GLU A 45 18.03 -5.09 12.51
C GLU A 45 17.37 -5.77 11.32
N CYS A 46 17.71 -7.05 11.12
CA CYS A 46 17.22 -7.83 9.98
C CYS A 46 15.73 -8.15 10.14
N LYS A 47 14.87 -7.25 9.65
CA LYS A 47 13.42 -7.39 9.67
C LYS A 47 12.86 -7.56 8.25
N PRO A 48 11.90 -8.48 8.04
CA PRO A 48 11.20 -8.58 6.76
C PRO A 48 10.31 -7.36 6.51
N LEU A 49 9.86 -7.21 5.28
CA LEU A 49 8.80 -6.25 4.99
C LEU A 49 7.50 -6.69 5.70
N ALA A 50 6.70 -5.72 6.15
CA ALA A 50 5.43 -6.04 6.82
C ALA A 50 4.53 -6.90 5.91
N PRO A 51 3.84 -7.93 6.43
CA PRO A 51 3.00 -8.80 5.60
C PRO A 51 1.93 -8.02 4.82
N ALA A 52 1.37 -6.98 5.43
CA ALA A 52 0.43 -6.07 4.77
C ALA A 52 1.04 -5.39 3.54
N SER A 53 2.29 -4.96 3.61
CA SER A 53 3.00 -4.33 2.50
C SER A 53 3.27 -5.32 1.36
N ILE A 54 3.68 -6.56 1.66
CA ILE A 54 3.88 -7.60 0.64
C ILE A 54 2.54 -7.91 -0.06
N ARG A 55 1.44 -7.95 0.70
CA ARG A 55 0.10 -8.11 0.14
C ARG A 55 -0.31 -6.92 -0.74
N GLN A 56 -0.05 -5.68 -0.32
CA GLN A 56 -0.30 -4.50 -1.16
C GLN A 56 0.46 -4.58 -2.49
N ILE A 57 1.75 -4.96 -2.46
CA ILE A 57 2.56 -5.18 -3.67
C ILE A 57 1.89 -6.21 -4.60
N HIS A 58 1.42 -7.35 -4.06
CA HIS A 58 0.70 -8.34 -4.85
C HIS A 58 -0.56 -7.77 -5.53
N TRP A 59 -1.33 -6.95 -4.83
CA TRP A 59 -2.55 -6.33 -5.39
C TRP A 59 -2.22 -5.34 -6.50
N THR A 60 -1.18 -4.52 -6.34
CA THR A 60 -0.69 -3.62 -7.39
C THR A 60 -0.26 -4.40 -8.63
N LEU A 61 0.53 -5.47 -8.44
CA LEU A 61 1.00 -6.32 -9.54
C LEU A 61 -0.15 -7.02 -10.25
N SER A 62 -1.11 -7.57 -9.50
CA SER A 62 -2.29 -8.23 -10.06
C SER A 62 -3.11 -7.26 -10.91
N GLY A 63 -3.34 -6.04 -10.43
CA GLY A 63 -4.04 -5.00 -11.20
C GLY A 63 -3.29 -4.54 -12.46
N ALA A 64 -1.95 -4.47 -12.42
CA ALA A 64 -1.14 -4.13 -13.59
C ALA A 64 -1.15 -5.26 -14.64
N LEU A 65 -0.95 -6.50 -14.20
CA LEU A 65 -0.86 -7.66 -15.08
C LEU A 65 -2.21 -8.05 -15.68
N ASN A 66 -3.32 -7.81 -14.97
CA ASN A 66 -4.66 -7.93 -15.54
C ASN A 66 -4.85 -6.99 -16.75
N ARG A 67 -4.30 -5.76 -16.70
CA ARG A 67 -4.34 -4.85 -17.86
C ARG A 67 -3.45 -5.35 -19.00
N ALA A 68 -2.28 -5.91 -18.68
CA ALA A 68 -1.39 -6.51 -19.68
C ALA A 68 -2.06 -7.68 -20.42
N VAL A 69 -2.83 -8.52 -19.72
CA VAL A 69 -3.66 -9.56 -20.35
C VAL A 69 -4.76 -8.95 -21.22
N ARG A 70 -5.47 -7.93 -20.72
CA ARG A 70 -6.54 -7.23 -21.47
C ARG A 70 -6.04 -6.63 -22.78
N TRP A 71 -4.82 -6.10 -22.81
CA TRP A 71 -4.18 -5.56 -24.02
C TRP A 71 -3.37 -6.59 -24.80
N ARG A 72 -3.45 -7.87 -24.41
CA ARG A 72 -2.79 -9.00 -25.06
C ARG A 72 -1.27 -8.88 -25.15
N TRP A 73 -0.64 -8.21 -24.19
CA TRP A 73 0.83 -8.17 -24.07
C TRP A 73 1.38 -9.47 -23.48
N ILE A 74 0.58 -10.13 -22.64
CA ILE A 74 0.86 -11.46 -22.08
C ILE A 74 -0.39 -12.32 -22.19
N ALA A 75 -0.21 -13.65 -22.26
CA ALA A 75 -1.31 -14.59 -22.42
C ALA A 75 -2.05 -14.88 -21.10
N VAL A 76 -1.31 -14.97 -19.99
CA VAL A 76 -1.82 -15.32 -18.66
C VAL A 76 -1.25 -14.37 -17.62
N ASN A 77 -2.00 -14.13 -16.56
CA ASN A 77 -1.52 -13.35 -15.43
C ASN A 77 -0.81 -14.26 -14.41
N PRO A 78 0.52 -14.14 -14.22
CA PRO A 78 1.25 -14.99 -13.27
C PRO A 78 0.84 -14.76 -11.80
N THR A 79 0.20 -13.63 -11.46
CA THR A 79 -0.30 -13.43 -10.08
C THR A 79 -1.45 -14.34 -9.71
N ASP A 80 -2.17 -14.87 -10.71
CA ASP A 80 -3.30 -15.78 -10.47
C ASP A 80 -2.82 -17.20 -10.16
N GLN A 81 -1.60 -17.52 -10.58
CA GLN A 81 -0.95 -18.82 -10.36
C GLN A 81 -0.04 -18.81 -9.13
N ALA A 82 0.52 -17.66 -8.76
CA ALA A 82 1.38 -17.52 -7.59
C ALA A 82 0.61 -17.64 -6.27
N GLU A 83 1.25 -18.21 -5.25
CA GLU A 83 0.72 -18.23 -3.89
C GLU A 83 0.52 -16.80 -3.37
N LYS A 84 -0.73 -16.48 -3.02
CA LYS A 84 -1.10 -15.15 -2.54
C LYS A 84 -0.48 -14.89 -1.16
N PRO A 85 0.17 -13.73 -0.92
CA PRO A 85 0.67 -13.39 0.40
C PRO A 85 -0.44 -13.45 1.46
N GLY A 86 -0.16 -14.15 2.56
CA GLY A 86 -1.08 -14.35 3.67
C GLY A 86 -1.68 -13.04 4.19
N MET A 87 -2.95 -13.09 4.61
CA MET A 87 -3.62 -11.92 5.16
C MET A 87 -3.13 -11.70 6.60
N PRO A 88 -2.62 -10.50 6.96
CA PRO A 88 -2.45 -10.16 8.37
C PRO A 88 -3.83 -10.24 9.04
N GLN A 89 -3.93 -10.95 10.17
CA GLN A 89 -5.17 -10.96 10.93
C GLN A 89 -5.44 -9.56 11.47
N PRO A 90 -6.61 -8.96 11.19
CA PRO A 90 -7.00 -7.70 11.82
C PRO A 90 -7.08 -7.89 13.33
N ASN A 91 -6.49 -6.97 14.09
CA ASN A 91 -6.73 -6.84 15.52
C ASN A 91 -7.43 -5.50 15.79
N PRO A 92 -8.71 -5.35 15.42
CA PRO A 92 -9.44 -4.12 15.67
C PRO A 92 -9.67 -3.96 17.16
N HIS A 93 -9.42 -2.76 17.68
CA HIS A 93 -9.94 -2.39 18.99
C HIS A 93 -11.47 -2.29 18.88
N LEU A 94 -12.18 -3.23 19.50
CA LEU A 94 -13.63 -3.16 19.62
C LEU A 94 -13.95 -2.17 20.76
N PRO A 95 -14.63 -1.05 20.48
CA PRO A 95 -15.07 -0.17 21.56
C PRO A 95 -16.02 -0.92 22.48
N THR A 96 -15.92 -0.66 23.78
CA THR A 96 -16.88 -1.22 24.74
C THR A 96 -18.28 -0.63 24.50
N ALA A 97 -19.36 -1.34 24.86
CA ALA A 97 -20.74 -0.84 24.71
C ALA A 97 -20.96 0.60 25.23
N PRO A 98 -20.46 1.01 26.42
CA PRO A 98 -20.58 2.40 26.88
C PRO A 98 -19.73 3.39 26.07
N GLU A 99 -18.60 2.96 25.51
CA GLU A 99 -17.74 3.76 24.64
C GLU A 99 -18.35 3.96 23.24
N ALA A 100 -19.05 2.94 22.72
CA ALA A 100 -19.80 3.00 21.47
C ALA A 100 -21.08 3.85 21.56
N ALA A 101 -21.71 3.92 22.75
CA ALA A 101 -22.88 4.75 23.01
C ALA A 101 -22.55 6.24 23.19
N ARG A 102 -21.26 6.58 23.34
CA ARG A 102 -20.81 7.95 23.47
C ARG A 102 -20.88 8.63 22.10
N PRO A 103 -21.64 9.74 21.95
CA PRO A 103 -21.72 10.44 20.67
C PRO A 103 -20.32 10.88 20.22
N LEU A 104 -19.92 10.52 19.01
CA LEU A 104 -18.67 10.97 18.40
C LEU A 104 -18.82 12.47 18.06
N ALA A 105 -18.46 13.34 18.99
CA ALA A 105 -18.42 14.77 18.76
C ALA A 105 -17.21 15.10 17.86
N THR A 106 -17.36 14.93 16.53
CA THR A 106 -16.36 15.40 15.56
C THR A 106 -17.04 15.81 14.26
N GLY A 107 -17.19 17.14 14.10
CA GLY A 107 -17.08 17.83 12.81
C GLY A 107 -18.06 17.48 11.69
N SER A 108 -19.37 17.64 11.92
CA SER A 108 -20.25 17.97 10.79
C SER A 108 -20.01 19.44 10.43
N SER A 109 -18.99 19.72 9.62
CA SER A 109 -18.94 20.99 8.90
C SER A 109 -20.12 20.98 7.93
N ARG A 110 -21.19 21.63 8.38
CA ARG A 110 -22.37 22.02 7.62
C ARG A 110 -21.93 22.45 6.22
N GLN A 111 -22.17 21.61 5.21
CA GLN A 111 -22.23 22.12 3.85
C GLN A 111 -23.44 23.06 3.85
N GLN A 112 -23.16 24.35 4.00
CA GLN A 112 -24.11 25.38 3.64
C GLN A 112 -24.39 25.15 2.16
N VAL A 113 -25.56 24.55 1.87
CA VAL A 113 -26.20 24.76 0.60
C VAL A 113 -26.40 26.27 0.53
N LEU A 114 -25.52 26.96 -0.19
CA LEU A 114 -25.85 28.29 -0.65
C LEU A 114 -26.97 28.09 -1.66
N ASP A 115 -28.16 28.51 -1.24
CA ASP A 115 -29.27 28.82 -2.13
C ASP A 115 -28.76 29.75 -3.24
N ILE A 116 -28.39 29.19 -4.39
CA ILE A 116 -28.37 29.95 -5.64
C ILE A 116 -29.76 29.81 -6.24
N GLY A 117 -30.69 30.52 -5.63
CA GLY A 117 -31.87 30.97 -6.35
C GLY A 117 -31.44 32.04 -7.36
N SER A 118 -31.95 31.90 -8.59
CA SER A 118 -32.01 32.94 -9.63
C SER A 118 -30.71 33.25 -10.40
N LEU A 119 -30.46 32.46 -11.45
CA LEU A 119 -30.06 33.02 -12.75
C LEU A 119 -30.86 32.31 -13.85
N SER A 120 -32.00 32.91 -14.16
CA SER A 120 -32.75 32.76 -15.40
C SER A 120 -31.85 32.91 -16.63
N SER A 121 -31.99 31.99 -17.60
CA SER A 121 -31.75 32.16 -19.05
C SER A 121 -30.32 32.58 -19.45
N VAL A 122 -29.53 31.85 -20.23
CA VAL A 122 -29.72 31.52 -21.66
C VAL A 122 -28.58 30.54 -22.04
N GLY A 123 -28.84 29.57 -22.93
CA GLY A 123 -27.79 29.12 -23.87
C GLY A 123 -27.35 27.66 -23.86
N SER A 124 -28.20 26.79 -24.42
CA SER A 124 -27.88 25.77 -25.44
C SER A 124 -26.43 25.28 -25.59
N TRP A 125 -26.12 24.04 -25.20
CA TRP A 125 -25.13 23.19 -25.93
C TRP A 125 -25.51 21.70 -25.83
N CYS A 126 -26.27 21.21 -26.83
CA CYS A 126 -26.20 19.82 -27.27
C CYS A 126 -24.89 19.62 -28.03
N PHE A 127 -24.11 18.57 -27.73
CA PHE A 127 -23.43 17.80 -28.78
C PHE A 127 -23.02 16.42 -28.23
N ILE A 128 -23.76 15.39 -28.67
CA ILE A 128 -23.32 14.01 -28.73
C ILE A 128 -22.96 13.80 -30.20
N GLY A 129 -21.76 13.29 -30.46
CA GLY A 129 -21.30 12.80 -31.76
C GLY A 129 -20.37 11.63 -31.52
#